data_AF-A0A7V0JK19-F1
#
_entry.id   AF-A0A7V0JK19-F1
#
_cell.length_a   1.000
_cell.length_b   1.000
_cell.length_c   1.000
_cell.angle_alpha   90.00
_cell.angle_beta   90.00
_cell.angle_gamma   90.00
#
_symmetry.space_group_name_H-M   'P 1'
#
loop_
_entity.id
_entity.type
_entity.pdbx_description
1 polymer ?
#
loop_
_entity_poly.entity_id
_entity_poly.type
_entity_poly.pdbx_seq_one_letter_code
_entity_poly.pdbx_strand_id
1 'polypeptide(L)' 'MKKTTVKRQIVWGDLDSLGIVFYPHYYEWIDASGHVFFQSLNLALGSLWKERGIAFVLLET' A
#
# COMPACT_ATOMS: atom_id res chain seq x y z
N MET A 1 -12.99 -5.16 14.42
CA MET A 1 -12.16 -4.22 13.62
C MET A 1 -12.06 -4.76 12.19
N LYS A 2 -12.26 -3.93 11.15
CA LYS A 2 -12.13 -4.37 9.75
C LYS A 2 -10.66 -4.65 9.44
N LYS A 3 -10.38 -5.74 8.72
CA LYS A 3 -9.03 -6.16 8.33
C LYS A 3 -9.05 -6.59 6.87
N THR A 4 -7.99 -6.25 6.16
CA THR A 4 -7.71 -6.75 4.80
C THR A 4 -6.34 -7.40 4.79
N THR A 5 -6.20 -8.51 4.06
CA THR A 5 -4.94 -9.24 3.92
C THR A 5 -4.56 -9.30 2.44
N VAL A 6 -3.36 -8.85 2.11
CA VAL A 6 -2.80 -8.94 0.76
C VAL A 6 -1.71 -10.01 0.77
N LYS A 7 -1.81 -10.99 -0.12
CA LYS A 7 -0.76 -12.01 -0.32
C LYS A 7 0.16 -11.55 -1.45
N ARG A 8 1.46 -11.72 -1.28
CA ARG A 8 2.47 -11.38 -2.28
C ARG A 8 3.49 -12.50 -2.38
N GLN A 9 3.87 -12.84 -3.60
CA GLN A 9 4.99 -13.71 -3.89
C GLN A 9 6.22 -12.84 -4.07
N ILE A 10 7.29 -13.15 -3.34
CA ILE A 10 8.58 -12.46 -3.49
C ILE A 10 9.34 -13.14 -4.62
N VAL A 11 9.85 -12.33 -5.55
CA VAL A 11 10.65 -12.78 -6.68
C VAL A 11 12.07 -12.20 -6.58
N TRP A 12 12.98 -12.74 -7.38
CA TRP A 12 14.39 -12.34 -7.35
C TRP A 12 14.61 -10.84 -7.59
N GLY A 13 13.75 -10.21 -8.41
CA GLY A 13 13.80 -8.78 -8.67
C GLY A 13 13.39 -7.87 -7.51
N ASP A 14 12.79 -8.43 -6.45
CA ASP A 14 12.42 -7.67 -5.23
C ASP A 14 13.57 -7.63 -4.20
N LEU A 15 14.68 -8.33 -4.46
CA LEU A 15 15.76 -8.55 -3.50
C LEU A 15 16.94 -7.60 -3.72
N ASP A 16 17.61 -7.24 -2.63
CA ASP A 16 18.89 -6.55 -2.66
C ASP A 16 20.09 -7.53 -2.75
N SER A 17 21.31 -7.00 -2.74
CA SER A 17 22.54 -7.80 -2.80
C SER A 17 22.77 -8.73 -1.60
N LEU A 18 22.05 -8.53 -0.48
CA LEU A 18 22.08 -9.40 0.69
C LEU A 18 21.04 -10.53 0.59
N GLY A 19 20.23 -10.55 -0.47
CA GLY A 19 19.21 -11.57 -0.70
C GLY A 19 17.95 -11.40 0.14
N ILE A 20 17.75 -10.21 0.71
CA ILE A 20 16.52 -9.84 1.42
C ILE A 20 15.71 -8.85 0.57
N VAL A 21 14.44 -8.66 0.91
CA VAL A 21 13.61 -7.65 0.23
C VAL A 21 14.26 -6.28 0.37
N PHE A 22 14.45 -5.61 -0.76
CA PHE A 22 14.96 -4.25 -0.75
C PHE A 22 13.96 -3.31 -0.07
N TYR A 23 14.41 -2.60 0.95
CA TYR A 23 13.52 -1.95 1.91
C TYR A 23 12.44 -1.00 1.32
N PRO A 24 12.66 -0.27 0.20
CA PRO A 24 11.63 0.59 -0.38
C PRO A 24 10.38 -0.17 -0.82
N HIS A 25 10.51 -1.44 -1.20
CA HIS A 25 9.35 -2.25 -1.58
C HIS A 25 8.35 -2.42 -0.43
N TYR A 26 8.79 -2.40 0.83
CA TYR A 26 7.85 -2.43 1.95
C TYR A 26 6.92 -1.21 1.96
N TYR A 27 7.43 0.00 1.66
CA TYR A 27 6.59 1.21 1.59
C TYR A 27 5.58 1.12 0.44
N GLU A 28 6.01 0.65 -0.72
CA GLU A 28 5.11 0.41 -1.86
C GLU A 28 3.99 -0.59 -1.51
N TRP A 29 4.32 -1.64 -0.74
CA TRP A 29 3.35 -2.65 -0.35
C TRP A 29 2.40 -2.18 0.75
N ILE A 30 2.88 -1.34 1.67
CA ILE A 30 2.06 -0.70 2.70
C ILE A 30 1.05 0.23 2.03
N ASP A 31 1.49 1.09 1.11
CA ASP A 31 0.63 2.00 0.34
C ASP A 31 -0.44 1.22 -0.45
N ALA A 32 -0.01 0.23 -1.24
CA ALA A 32 -0.92 -0.62 -2.00
C ALA A 32 -1.95 -1.34 -1.10
N SER A 33 -1.53 -1.81 0.08
CA SER A 33 -2.43 -2.44 1.05
C SER A 33 -3.43 -1.45 1.63
N GLY A 34 -3.02 -0.20 1.85
CA GLY A 34 -3.90 0.92 2.23
C GLY A 34 -4.98 1.15 1.19
N HIS A 35 -4.61 1.23 -0.09
CA HIS A 35 -5.57 1.34 -1.20
C HIS A 35 -6.63 0.21 -1.18
N VAL A 36 -6.21 -1.06 -1.03
CA VAL A 36 -7.14 -2.19 -0.96
C VAL A 36 -8.05 -2.10 0.29
N PHE A 37 -7.51 -1.67 1.44
CA PHE A 37 -8.30 -1.48 2.66
C PHE A 37 -9.38 -0.42 2.47
N PHE A 38 -9.04 0.76 1.96
CA PHE A 38 -10.00 1.84 1.70
C PHE A 38 -11.04 1.45 0.65
N GLN A 39 -10.66 0.73 -0.41
CA GLN A 39 -11.60 0.17 -1.38
C GLN A 39 -12.60 -0.79 -0.71
N SER A 40 -12.16 -1.62 0.24
CA SER A 40 -13.05 -2.53 0.99
C SER A 40 -14.10 -1.80 1.85
N LEU A 41 -13.89 -0.50 2.09
CA LEU A 41 -14.81 0.41 2.79
C LEU A 41 -15.64 1.27 1.82
N ASN A 42 -15.52 1.04 0.51
CA ASN A 42 -16.11 1.88 -0.54
C ASN A 42 -15.59 3.34 -0.52
N LEU A 43 -14.32 3.51 -0.12
CA LEU A 43 -13.63 4.79 0.07
C LEU A 43 -12.39 4.88 -0.83
N ALA A 44 -12.51 4.54 -2.12
CA ALA A 44 -11.37 4.56 -3.03
C ALA A 44 -10.67 5.94 -3.03
N LEU A 45 -9.38 5.95 -2.69
CA LEU A 45 -8.62 7.19 -2.44
C LEU A 45 -8.61 8.14 -3.65
N GLY A 46 -8.51 7.62 -4.87
CA GLY A 46 -8.57 8.44 -6.09
C GLY A 46 -9.91 9.17 -6.28
N SER A 47 -11.03 8.51 -5.95
CA SER A 47 -12.36 9.14 -5.95
C SER A 47 -12.49 10.18 -4.86
N LEU A 48 -12.00 9.89 -3.64
CA LEU A 48 -12.01 10.85 -2.54
C LEU A 48 -11.23 12.13 -2.87
N TRP A 49 -10.07 11.99 -3.51
CA TRP A 49 -9.30 13.14 -3.97
C TRP A 49 -10.07 13.93 -5.03
N LYS A 50 -10.53 13.27 -6.10
CA LYS A 50 -11.14 13.93 -7.25
C LYS A 50 -12.50 14.57 -6.94
N GLU A 51 -13.32 13.89 -6.14
CA GLU A 51 -14.71 14.29 -5.90
C GLU A 51 -14.87 15.13 -4.63
N ARG A 52 -13.95 14.98 -3.67
CA ARG A 52 -14.08 15.60 -2.33
C ARG A 52 -12.85 16.40 -1.89
N GLY A 53 -11.76 16.38 -2.65
CA GLY A 53 -10.52 17.06 -2.29
C GLY A 53 -9.84 16.48 -1.04
N ILE A 54 -10.10 15.21 -0.72
CA ILE A 54 -9.56 14.54 0.48
C ILE A 54 -8.40 13.63 0.06
N ALA A 55 -7.24 13.80 0.70
CA ALA A 55 -6.09 12.90 0.58
C ALA A 55 -5.71 12.33 1.95
N PHE A 56 -5.19 11.11 1.92
CA PHE A 56 -4.52 10.48 3.06
C PHE A 56 -3.06 10.31 2.65
N VAL A 57 -2.15 10.92 3.43
CA VAL A 57 -0.72 10.94 3.13
C VAL A 57 0.02 10.29 4.29
N LEU A 58 1.14 9.64 4.00
CA LEU A 58 2.04 9.12 5.01
C LEU A 58 2.58 10.29 5.85
N LEU A 59 2.38 10.26 7.16
CA LEU A 59 2.86 11.32 8.06
C LEU A 59 4.33 11.14 8.44
N GLU A 60 4.76 9.88 8.64
CA GLU A 60 6.11 9.52 9.11
C GLU A 60 6.59 8.25 8.39
N THR A 61 7.90 8.18 8.14
CA THR A 61 8.60 7.10 7.41
C THR A 61 9.50 6.29 8.30
#